data_AF-Q1JWC1-F1
#
_entry.id   AF-Q1JWC1-F1
#
_cell.length_a   1.000
_cell.length_b   1.000
_cell.length_c   1.000
_cell.angle_alpha   90.00
_cell.angle_beta   90.00
_cell.angle_gamma   90.00
#
_symmetry.space_group_name_H-M   'P 1'
#
loop_
_entity.id
_entity.type
_entity.pdbx_description
1 polymer ?
#
loop_
_entity_poly.entity_id
_entity_poly.type
_entity_poly.pdbx_seq_one_letter_code
_entity_poly.pdbx_strand_id
1 'polypeptide(L)'
;MIPRNKLLLNSVLFISCILLAGGAMLYNYSYKLCWKCSTHDYYERGKEFVTHAEDELQRTGVDFIRLAADRDDMDAQLLLAESYTSQLPEGYVSATPQAQKKLSSLIVKNSTIAKSLLSKAYNRLYAGNKMTARQWYNMALLVEAGLIQRDDQAQATLDLLTQAAEAGSYPAMTRLGAFYHQQADYARAKKWLRRAAEAGVDPQPALTLGDYFFYGKSEAINYEKAIHWYRQALQTQRELTARGTEQERLAAEDVPMARIDMAMRQLQKSRMQPPMTLTYRLVGNANSSKIFTEDRPEGPIGTISSANGEVTAQIDPAISLALSIPVNRKTFESMSEGLDWVLQSYARSSYGSYTRFYFKLSR
;
A
#
# COMPACT_ATOMS: atom_id res chain seq x y z
N MET A 1 -45.16 73.13 14.28
CA MET A 1 -46.05 71.95 14.18
C MET A 1 -45.45 70.98 13.19
N ILE A 2 -44.98 69.81 13.63
CA ILE A 2 -44.51 68.76 12.71
C ILE A 2 -45.75 68.23 11.99
N PRO A 3 -45.76 68.14 10.64
CA PRO A 3 -46.93 67.66 9.92
C PRO A 3 -47.23 66.22 10.33
N ARG A 4 -48.50 65.95 10.64
CA ARG A 4 -48.99 64.69 11.23
C ARG A 4 -48.51 63.43 10.48
N ASN A 5 -48.30 63.54 9.17
CA ASN A 5 -47.78 62.47 8.32
C ASN A 5 -46.30 62.15 8.57
N LYS A 6 -45.47 63.15 8.90
CA LYS A 6 -44.07 62.91 9.31
C LYS A 6 -43.96 62.27 10.68
N LEU A 7 -44.87 62.62 11.60
CA LEU A 7 -44.92 61.99 12.93
C LEU A 7 -45.27 60.50 12.81
N LEU A 8 -46.30 60.17 12.02
CA LEU A 8 -46.72 58.79 11.75
C LEU A 8 -45.61 57.95 11.09
N LEU A 9 -44.95 58.49 10.05
CA LEU A 9 -43.86 57.81 9.37
C LEU A 9 -42.68 57.52 10.31
N ASN A 10 -42.30 58.48 11.16
CA ASN A 10 -41.22 58.30 12.13
C ASN A 10 -41.58 57.26 13.21
N SER A 11 -42.82 57.23 13.68
CA SER A 11 -43.27 56.19 14.63
C SER A 11 -43.27 54.79 14.01
N VAL A 12 -43.66 54.64 12.74
CA VAL A 12 -43.62 53.34 12.04
C VAL A 12 -42.18 52.87 11.82
N LEU A 13 -41.28 53.76 11.41
CA LEU A 13 -39.85 53.45 11.28
C LEU A 13 -39.24 53.03 12.62
N PHE A 14 -39.58 53.73 13.71
CA PHE A 14 -39.07 53.41 15.04
C PHE A 14 -39.54 52.03 15.53
N ILE A 15 -40.83 51.71 15.35
CA ILE A 15 -41.38 50.39 15.70
C ILE A 15 -40.75 49.29 14.83
N SER A 16 -40.57 49.52 13.53
CA SER A 16 -39.90 48.58 12.62
C SER A 16 -38.46 48.31 13.05
N CYS A 17 -37.70 49.34 13.43
CA CYS A 17 -36.35 49.18 13.97
C CYS A 17 -36.33 48.39 15.29
N ILE A 18 -37.29 48.62 16.20
CA ILE A 18 -37.40 47.84 17.44
C ILE A 18 -37.74 46.38 17.15
N LEU A 19 -38.63 46.10 16.20
CA LEU A 19 -38.99 44.73 15.81
C LEU A 19 -37.83 44.02 15.10
N LEU A 20 -37.06 44.72 14.26
CA LEU A 20 -35.86 44.17 13.64
C LEU A 20 -34.74 43.93 14.67
N ALA A 21 -34.50 44.86 15.58
CA ALA A 21 -33.52 44.70 16.65
C ALA A 21 -33.92 43.60 17.65
N GLY A 22 -35.20 43.53 18.01
CA GLY A 22 -35.78 42.48 18.85
C GLY A 22 -35.74 41.12 18.15
N GLY A 23 -36.05 41.07 16.85
CA GLY A 23 -35.92 39.88 16.02
C GLY A 23 -34.48 39.39 15.90
N ALA A 24 -33.52 40.31 15.70
CA ALA A 24 -32.09 39.99 15.68
C ALA A 24 -31.58 39.50 17.04
N MET A 25 -32.04 40.11 18.14
CA MET A 25 -31.73 39.63 19.50
C MET A 25 -32.31 38.25 19.76
N LEU A 26 -33.58 38.01 19.44
CA LEU A 26 -34.22 36.71 19.60
C LEU A 26 -33.58 35.65 18.70
N TYR A 27 -33.20 36.02 17.47
CA TYR A 27 -32.45 35.14 16.58
C TYR A 27 -31.08 34.78 17.16
N ASN A 28 -30.32 35.75 17.64
CA ASN A 28 -29.02 35.54 18.29
C ASN A 28 -29.16 34.68 19.56
N TYR A 29 -30.18 34.94 20.39
CA TYR A 29 -30.49 34.12 21.57
C TYR A 29 -30.93 32.70 21.21
N SER A 30 -31.76 32.53 20.18
CA SER A 30 -32.16 31.21 19.68
C SER A 30 -30.96 30.44 19.12
N TYR A 31 -30.01 31.17 18.53
CA TYR A 31 -28.77 30.62 18.02
C TYR A 31 -27.84 30.18 19.16
N LYS A 32 -27.73 30.97 20.22
CA LYS A 32 -26.91 30.66 21.40
C LYS A 32 -27.52 29.64 22.39
N LEU A 33 -28.85 29.47 22.45
CA LEU A 33 -29.50 28.63 23.48
C LEU A 33 -30.22 27.38 22.92
N CYS A 34 -30.48 27.34 21.62
CA CYS A 34 -31.18 26.26 20.91
C CYS A 34 -32.37 25.60 21.64
N TRP A 35 -33.49 26.30 21.75
CA TRP A 35 -34.65 25.88 22.56
C TRP A 35 -35.41 24.64 22.03
N LYS A 36 -35.06 24.14 20.83
CA LYS A 36 -35.66 22.95 20.20
C LYS A 36 -34.62 21.98 19.62
N CYS A 37 -33.36 22.08 20.04
CA CYS A 37 -32.32 21.17 19.55
C CYS A 37 -32.56 19.74 20.05
N SER A 38 -32.38 18.76 19.17
CA SER A 38 -32.09 17.39 19.58
C SER A 38 -30.74 17.31 20.31
N THR A 39 -30.50 16.21 21.01
CA THR A 39 -29.21 15.93 21.64
C THR A 39 -28.03 16.04 20.66
N HIS A 40 -28.21 15.55 19.43
CA HIS A 40 -27.18 15.61 18.38
C HIS A 40 -26.96 17.03 17.83
N ASP A 41 -28.00 17.86 17.78
CA ASP A 41 -27.85 19.25 17.34
C ASP A 41 -26.96 20.05 18.32
N TYR A 42 -27.01 19.75 19.63
CA TYR A 42 -26.08 20.36 20.59
C TYR A 42 -24.63 19.96 20.29
N TYR A 43 -24.37 18.73 19.88
CA TYR A 43 -23.03 18.29 19.47
C TYR A 43 -22.54 19.04 18.22
N GLU A 44 -23.36 19.10 17.16
CA GLU A 44 -22.96 19.76 15.91
C GLU A 44 -22.69 21.25 16.10
N ARG A 45 -23.56 21.95 16.83
CA ARG A 45 -23.36 23.37 17.15
C ARG A 45 -22.18 23.57 18.09
N GLY A 46 -22.03 22.68 19.07
CA GLY A 46 -20.92 22.72 20.02
C GLY A 46 -19.57 22.67 19.32
N LYS A 47 -19.42 21.77 18.33
CA LYS A 47 -18.23 21.65 17.47
C LYS A 47 -17.91 22.92 16.70
N GLU A 48 -18.92 23.52 16.08
CA GLU A 48 -18.76 24.77 15.34
C GLU A 48 -18.30 25.89 16.29
N PHE A 49 -18.97 26.02 17.43
CA PHE A 49 -18.74 27.08 18.40
C PHE A 49 -17.36 27.02 19.05
N VAL A 50 -16.87 25.82 19.39
CA VAL A 50 -15.50 25.71 19.95
C VAL A 50 -14.45 26.16 18.95
N THR A 51 -14.69 26.03 17.63
CA THR A 51 -13.75 26.48 16.59
C THR A 51 -13.87 27.97 16.26
N HIS A 52 -14.87 28.67 16.78
CA HIS A 52 -15.07 30.09 16.54
C HIS A 52 -13.98 30.95 17.20
N ALA A 53 -13.75 32.16 16.69
CA ALA A 53 -12.74 33.06 17.24
C ALA A 53 -13.14 33.71 18.58
N GLU A 54 -14.44 33.79 18.87
CA GLU A 54 -14.98 34.50 20.03
C GLU A 54 -15.01 33.62 21.28
N ASP A 55 -14.44 34.11 22.38
CA ASP A 55 -14.33 33.35 23.64
C ASP A 55 -15.69 32.96 24.24
N GLU A 56 -16.70 33.82 24.10
CA GLU A 56 -18.05 33.55 24.61
C GLU A 56 -18.70 32.36 23.88
N LEU A 57 -18.56 32.32 22.55
CA LEU A 57 -19.04 31.20 21.74
C LEU A 57 -18.25 29.94 22.03
N GLN A 58 -16.93 30.04 22.20
CA GLN A 58 -16.10 28.89 22.58
C GLN A 58 -16.58 28.25 23.89
N ARG A 59 -16.84 29.06 24.93
CA ARG A 59 -17.38 28.57 26.23
C ARG A 59 -18.73 27.90 26.05
N THR A 60 -19.64 28.54 25.31
CA THR A 60 -20.96 27.96 24.98
C THR A 60 -20.82 26.63 24.24
N GLY A 61 -19.86 26.54 23.33
CA GLY A 61 -19.55 25.30 22.60
C GLY A 61 -19.08 24.17 23.51
N VAL A 62 -18.23 24.47 24.50
CA VAL A 62 -17.81 23.49 25.52
C VAL A 62 -19.01 22.96 26.29
N ASP A 63 -19.90 23.86 26.74
CA ASP A 63 -21.09 23.48 27.52
C ASP A 63 -22.07 22.64 26.69
N PHE A 64 -22.24 22.97 25.41
CA PHE A 64 -23.06 22.20 24.48
C PHE A 64 -22.53 20.78 24.26
N ILE A 65 -21.21 20.63 24.08
CA ILE A 65 -20.58 19.31 23.92
C ILE A 65 -20.74 18.48 25.21
N ARG A 66 -20.54 19.10 26.39
CA ARG A 66 -20.76 18.41 27.67
C ARG A 66 -22.21 17.97 27.85
N LEU A 67 -23.15 18.87 27.57
CA LEU A 67 -24.58 18.58 27.65
C LEU A 67 -24.99 17.45 26.70
N ALA A 68 -24.47 17.45 25.47
CA ALA A 68 -24.73 16.37 24.51
C ALA A 68 -24.13 15.04 25.00
N ALA A 69 -22.89 15.05 25.50
CA ALA A 69 -22.25 13.86 26.05
C ALA A 69 -22.97 13.28 27.27
N ASP A 70 -23.48 14.15 28.16
CA ASP A 70 -24.29 13.77 29.32
C ASP A 70 -25.67 13.22 28.94
N ARG A 71 -26.20 13.64 27.78
CA ARG A 71 -27.43 13.11 27.17
C ARG A 71 -27.18 11.90 26.27
N ASP A 72 -26.04 11.23 26.46
CA ASP A 72 -25.62 10.04 25.73
C ASP A 72 -25.50 10.23 24.20
N ASP A 73 -25.09 11.42 23.75
CA ASP A 73 -24.60 11.59 22.38
C ASP A 73 -23.22 10.95 22.25
N MET A 74 -23.11 9.96 21.35
CA MET A 74 -21.90 9.17 21.20
C MET A 74 -20.74 9.96 20.61
N ASP A 75 -21.01 10.82 19.62
CA ASP A 75 -19.97 11.59 18.96
C ASP A 75 -19.45 12.71 19.87
N ALA A 76 -20.33 13.29 20.70
CA ALA A 76 -19.94 14.19 21.77
C ALA A 76 -19.10 13.50 22.84
N GLN A 77 -19.49 12.28 23.28
CA GLN A 77 -18.71 11.49 24.25
C GLN A 77 -17.30 11.22 23.71
N LEU A 78 -17.17 10.83 22.44
CA LEU A 78 -15.87 10.59 21.80
C LEU A 78 -15.04 11.87 21.70
N LEU A 79 -15.59 12.95 21.14
CA LEU A 79 -14.88 14.22 21.01
C LEU A 79 -14.42 14.75 22.37
N LEU A 80 -15.29 14.72 23.37
CA LEU A 80 -14.98 15.20 24.70
C LEU A 80 -13.90 14.32 25.37
N ALA A 81 -13.98 13.00 25.21
CA ALA A 81 -12.98 12.09 25.74
C ALA A 81 -11.61 12.26 25.07
N GLU A 82 -11.58 12.40 23.74
CA GLU A 82 -10.38 12.71 22.96
C GLU A 82 -9.73 14.02 23.45
N SER A 83 -10.55 15.03 23.74
CA SER A 83 -10.08 16.32 24.23
C SER A 83 -9.64 16.29 25.69
N TYR A 84 -10.19 15.42 26.53
CA TYR A 84 -9.70 15.20 27.90
C TYR A 84 -8.40 14.39 27.96
N THR A 85 -8.12 13.59 26.93
CA THR A 85 -6.91 12.78 26.84
C THR A 85 -5.69 13.66 26.58
N SER A 86 -4.59 13.40 27.31
CA SER A 86 -3.34 14.16 27.14
C SER A 86 -2.67 13.88 25.81
N GLN A 87 -2.66 12.61 25.39
CA GLN A 87 -2.10 12.17 24.13
C GLN A 87 -2.90 10.98 23.61
N LEU A 88 -3.33 11.06 22.35
CA LEU A 88 -3.99 9.95 21.67
C LEU A 88 -2.95 8.95 21.14
N PRO A 89 -3.29 7.65 21.04
CA PRO A 89 -2.37 6.64 20.51
C PRO A 89 -1.91 6.95 19.08
N GLU A 90 -0.72 6.49 18.73
CA GLU A 90 -0.19 6.65 17.36
C GLU A 90 -1.11 5.96 16.34
N GLY A 91 -1.41 6.66 15.25
CA GLY A 91 -2.33 6.18 14.21
C GLY A 91 -3.81 6.38 14.53
N TYR A 92 -4.18 6.88 15.71
CA TYR A 92 -5.56 7.25 16.02
C TYR A 92 -6.00 8.45 15.16
N VAL A 93 -7.14 8.34 14.50
CA VAL A 93 -7.68 9.42 13.65
C VAL A 93 -9.01 9.92 14.21
N SER A 94 -9.01 11.10 14.81
CA SER A 94 -10.25 11.76 15.27
C SER A 94 -11.19 12.02 14.09
N ALA A 95 -12.49 11.87 14.31
CA ALA A 95 -13.51 12.24 13.34
C ALA A 95 -13.58 13.77 13.12
N THR A 96 -13.20 14.55 14.14
CA THR A 96 -13.33 16.01 14.15
C THR A 96 -12.03 16.66 14.68
N PRO A 97 -10.91 16.55 13.95
CA PRO A 97 -9.58 16.91 14.46
C PRO A 97 -9.45 18.41 14.80
N GLN A 98 -10.11 19.30 14.06
CA GLN A 98 -10.08 20.74 14.33
C GLN A 98 -10.79 21.08 15.64
N ALA A 99 -12.01 20.57 15.82
CA ALA A 99 -12.78 20.75 17.04
C ALA A 99 -12.05 20.09 18.23
N GLN A 100 -11.50 18.88 18.06
CA GLN A 100 -10.74 18.17 19.09
C GLN A 100 -9.53 18.97 19.57
N LYS A 101 -8.76 19.53 18.63
CA LYS A 101 -7.58 20.35 18.94
C LYS A 101 -7.97 21.62 19.71
N LYS A 102 -9.00 22.31 19.24
CA LYS A 102 -9.44 23.57 19.86
C LYS A 102 -10.10 23.32 21.21
N LEU A 103 -11.01 22.35 21.32
CA LEU A 103 -11.61 21.92 22.60
C LEU A 103 -10.55 21.47 23.61
N SER A 104 -9.52 20.75 23.18
CA SER A 104 -8.38 20.36 24.04
C SER A 104 -7.65 21.54 24.67
N SER A 105 -7.66 22.71 24.03
CA SER A 105 -7.06 23.94 24.58
C SER A 105 -8.00 24.69 25.53
N LEU A 106 -9.30 24.41 25.47
CA LEU A 106 -10.35 25.06 26.26
C LEU A 106 -10.70 24.32 27.55
N ILE A 107 -10.34 23.04 27.66
CA ILE A 107 -10.67 22.19 28.81
C ILE A 107 -9.41 21.67 29.49
N VAL A 108 -9.49 21.49 30.81
CA VAL A 108 -8.44 20.85 31.60
C VAL A 108 -8.44 19.35 31.31
N LYS A 109 -7.27 18.79 30.99
CA LYS A 109 -7.08 17.36 30.76
C LYS A 109 -7.50 16.55 31.98
N ASN A 110 -8.23 15.47 31.74
CA ASN A 110 -8.73 14.60 32.80
C ASN A 110 -8.83 13.16 32.30
N SER A 111 -7.79 12.37 32.58
CA SER A 111 -7.71 10.98 32.11
C SER A 111 -8.85 10.11 32.67
N THR A 112 -9.32 10.37 33.89
CA THR A 112 -10.41 9.60 34.50
C THR A 112 -11.72 9.80 33.75
N ILE A 113 -12.08 11.05 33.45
CA ILE A 113 -13.27 11.37 32.65
C ILE A 113 -13.12 10.82 31.23
N ALA A 114 -11.94 10.97 30.62
CA ALA A 114 -11.66 10.43 29.30
C ALA A 114 -11.91 8.92 29.23
N LYS A 115 -11.32 8.12 30.13
CA LYS A 115 -11.49 6.66 30.16
C LYS A 115 -12.95 6.25 30.36
N SER A 116 -13.68 6.97 31.22
CA SER A 116 -15.11 6.73 31.46
C SER A 116 -15.94 6.96 30.20
N LEU A 117 -15.75 8.12 29.54
CA LEU A 117 -16.46 8.45 28.30
C LEU A 117 -16.09 7.51 27.14
N LEU A 118 -14.81 7.16 26.98
CA LEU A 118 -14.36 6.19 25.98
C LEU A 118 -14.99 4.82 26.19
N SER A 119 -15.04 4.34 27.44
CA SER A 119 -15.65 3.05 27.77
C SER A 119 -17.16 3.05 27.49
N LYS A 120 -17.87 4.14 27.79
CA LYS A 120 -19.29 4.30 27.45
C LYS A 120 -19.52 4.27 25.93
N ALA A 121 -18.77 5.08 25.19
CA ALA A 121 -18.89 5.14 23.74
C ALA A 121 -18.55 3.80 23.08
N TYR A 122 -17.49 3.13 23.53
CA TYR A 122 -17.10 1.80 23.08
C TYR A 122 -18.20 0.76 23.27
N ASN A 123 -18.75 0.63 24.49
CA ASN A 123 -19.78 -0.37 24.78
C ASN A 123 -21.01 -0.20 23.89
N ARG A 124 -21.42 1.05 23.64
CA ARG A 124 -22.56 1.36 22.77
C ARG A 124 -22.28 1.03 21.31
N LEU A 125 -21.12 1.44 20.80
CA LEU A 125 -20.70 1.15 19.43
C LEU A 125 -20.59 -0.36 19.18
N TYR A 126 -20.01 -1.08 20.15
CA TYR A 126 -19.82 -2.52 20.09
C TYR A 126 -21.17 -3.24 20.09
N ALA A 127 -22.10 -2.87 20.98
CA ALA A 127 -23.45 -3.45 21.03
C ALA A 127 -24.27 -3.19 19.75
N GLY A 128 -24.05 -2.05 19.09
CA GLY A 128 -24.76 -1.69 17.86
C GLY A 128 -24.29 -2.43 16.60
N ASN A 129 -23.13 -3.11 16.64
CA ASN A 129 -22.45 -3.77 15.51
C ASN A 129 -22.44 -2.94 14.20
N LYS A 130 -22.27 -1.61 14.31
CA LYS A 130 -22.35 -0.65 13.20
C LYS A 130 -21.15 0.30 13.17
N MET A 131 -19.98 -0.17 13.57
CA MET A 131 -18.75 0.62 13.48
C MET A 131 -18.20 0.63 12.06
N THR A 132 -17.75 1.81 11.63
CA THR A 132 -16.91 1.97 10.43
C THR A 132 -15.54 1.33 10.65
N ALA A 133 -14.84 1.02 9.55
CA ALA A 133 -13.47 0.48 9.60
C ALA A 133 -12.51 1.34 10.45
N ARG A 134 -12.67 2.68 10.38
CA ARG A 134 -11.91 3.63 11.20
C ARG A 134 -12.27 3.52 12.68
N GLN A 135 -13.55 3.44 13.02
CA GLN A 135 -13.99 3.32 14.41
C GLN A 135 -13.47 2.01 15.02
N TRP A 136 -13.60 0.88 14.33
CA TRP A 136 -13.03 -0.39 14.80
C TRP A 136 -11.53 -0.28 15.06
N TYR A 137 -10.79 0.31 14.13
CA TYR A 137 -9.34 0.50 14.26
C TYR A 137 -8.98 1.42 15.44
N ASN A 138 -9.65 2.55 15.56
CA ASN A 138 -9.46 3.48 16.68
C ASN A 138 -9.76 2.81 18.03
N MET A 139 -10.83 2.00 18.12
CA MET A 139 -11.14 1.27 19.35
C MET A 139 -10.05 0.26 19.70
N ALA A 140 -9.48 -0.44 18.72
CA ALA A 140 -8.34 -1.33 18.94
C ALA A 140 -7.15 -0.58 19.55
N LEU A 141 -6.81 0.61 19.03
CA LEU A 141 -5.72 1.44 19.55
C LEU A 141 -5.98 1.95 20.98
N LEU A 142 -7.23 2.28 21.30
CA LEU A 142 -7.61 2.74 22.63
C LEU A 142 -7.56 1.61 23.68
N VAL A 143 -7.94 0.40 23.28
CA VAL A 143 -7.80 -0.83 24.09
C VAL A 143 -6.32 -1.16 24.29
N GLU A 144 -5.52 -1.20 23.21
CA GLU A 144 -4.07 -1.42 23.25
C GLU A 144 -3.35 -0.43 24.18
N ALA A 145 -3.74 0.85 24.14
CA ALA A 145 -3.19 1.90 25.00
C ALA A 145 -3.71 1.88 26.45
N GLY A 146 -4.62 0.96 26.81
CA GLY A 146 -5.22 0.89 28.15
C GLY A 146 -6.13 2.07 28.51
N LEU A 147 -6.60 2.82 27.51
CA LEU A 147 -7.60 3.89 27.68
C LEU A 147 -9.02 3.30 27.78
N ILE A 148 -9.25 2.13 27.19
CA ILE A 148 -10.41 1.28 27.41
C ILE A 148 -9.93 0.00 28.10
N GLN A 149 -10.50 -0.32 29.27
CA GLN A 149 -10.12 -1.53 29.99
C GLN A 149 -10.98 -2.72 29.55
N ARG A 150 -10.31 -3.83 29.21
CA ARG A 150 -10.90 -5.11 28.83
C ARG A 150 -10.16 -6.24 29.52
N ASP A 151 -10.88 -7.33 29.77
CA ASP A 151 -10.28 -8.62 30.07
C ASP A 151 -9.50 -9.09 28.84
N ASP A 152 -8.30 -9.61 29.06
CA ASP A 152 -7.35 -9.99 28.00
C ASP A 152 -7.20 -8.92 26.91
N GLN A 153 -6.50 -7.84 27.27
CA GLN A 153 -6.25 -6.70 26.38
C GLN A 153 -5.65 -7.11 25.03
N ALA A 154 -4.79 -8.14 25.01
CA ALA A 154 -4.15 -8.61 23.80
C ALA A 154 -5.16 -9.26 22.86
N GLN A 155 -6.00 -10.16 23.37
CA GLN A 155 -7.04 -10.81 22.57
C GLN A 155 -8.10 -9.81 22.12
N ALA A 156 -8.56 -8.92 23.01
CA ALA A 156 -9.55 -7.89 22.67
C ALA A 156 -9.04 -6.96 21.56
N THR A 157 -7.77 -6.54 21.63
CA THR A 157 -7.12 -5.75 20.57
C THR A 157 -7.08 -6.53 19.26
N LEU A 158 -6.70 -7.80 19.28
CA LEU A 158 -6.61 -8.64 18.09
C LEU A 158 -7.98 -8.84 17.41
N ASP A 159 -9.03 -9.02 18.19
CA ASP A 159 -10.40 -9.16 17.68
C ASP A 159 -10.88 -7.86 17.02
N LEU A 160 -10.65 -6.71 17.66
CA LEU A 160 -10.98 -5.40 17.10
C LEU A 160 -10.19 -5.09 15.83
N LEU A 161 -8.91 -5.43 15.77
CA LEU A 161 -8.10 -5.31 14.56
C LEU A 161 -8.64 -6.21 13.45
N THR A 162 -9.04 -7.44 13.77
CA THR A 162 -9.68 -8.35 12.81
C THR A 162 -10.95 -7.73 12.23
N GLN A 163 -11.86 -7.23 13.08
CA GLN A 163 -13.09 -6.56 12.64
C GLN A 163 -12.79 -5.32 11.78
N ALA A 164 -11.80 -4.51 12.18
CA ALA A 164 -11.38 -3.34 11.41
C ALA A 164 -10.86 -3.73 10.02
N ALA A 165 -10.03 -4.77 9.94
CA ALA A 165 -9.47 -5.25 8.68
C ALA A 165 -10.54 -5.92 7.79
N GLU A 166 -11.50 -6.62 8.37
CA GLU A 166 -12.66 -7.15 7.66
C GLU A 166 -13.53 -6.04 7.06
N ALA A 167 -13.70 -4.94 7.80
CA ALA A 167 -14.38 -3.74 7.35
C ALA A 167 -13.56 -2.89 6.34
N GLY A 168 -12.34 -3.29 5.98
CA GLY A 168 -11.52 -2.63 4.97
C GLY A 168 -10.48 -1.63 5.50
N SER A 169 -10.19 -1.63 6.80
CA SER A 169 -9.15 -0.75 7.37
C SER A 169 -7.75 -1.21 6.94
N TYR A 170 -7.11 -0.46 6.05
CA TYR A 170 -5.72 -0.70 5.63
C TYR A 170 -4.74 -0.75 6.83
N PRO A 171 -4.75 0.22 7.78
CA PRO A 171 -3.88 0.16 8.96
C PRO A 171 -4.09 -1.09 9.82
N ALA A 172 -5.32 -1.62 9.88
CA ALA A 172 -5.58 -2.85 10.61
C ALA A 172 -5.00 -4.07 9.89
N MET A 173 -5.13 -4.14 8.56
CA MET A 173 -4.55 -5.22 7.76
C MET A 173 -3.03 -5.28 7.91
N THR A 174 -2.34 -4.13 7.90
CA THR A 174 -0.88 -4.08 8.06
C THR A 174 -0.46 -4.48 9.47
N ARG A 175 -1.16 -4.01 10.51
CA ARG A 175 -0.90 -4.43 11.90
C ARG A 175 -1.11 -5.93 12.12
N LEU A 176 -2.19 -6.51 11.60
CA LEU A 176 -2.41 -7.96 11.65
C LEU A 176 -1.32 -8.72 10.90
N GLY A 177 -0.93 -8.23 9.72
CA GLY A 177 0.19 -8.76 8.95
C GLY A 177 1.48 -8.81 9.77
N ALA A 178 1.83 -7.70 10.44
CA ALA A 178 3.01 -7.59 11.30
C ALA A 178 2.91 -8.48 12.55
N PHE A 179 1.74 -8.52 13.20
CA PHE A 179 1.50 -9.36 14.37
C PHE A 179 1.74 -10.84 14.07
N TYR A 180 1.11 -11.38 13.03
CA TYR A 180 1.32 -12.77 12.65
C TYR A 180 2.73 -13.04 12.10
N HIS A 181 3.37 -12.05 11.47
CA HIS A 181 4.76 -12.15 11.06
C HIS A 181 5.70 -12.34 12.26
N GLN A 182 5.52 -11.56 13.32
CA GLN A 182 6.31 -11.65 14.54
C GLN A 182 6.12 -13.00 15.25
N GLN A 183 4.92 -13.58 15.16
CA GLN A 183 4.62 -14.92 15.68
C GLN A 183 5.12 -16.06 14.78
N ALA A 184 5.81 -15.75 13.67
CA ALA A 184 6.19 -16.70 12.63
C ALA A 184 5.01 -17.47 12.00
N ASP A 185 3.77 -17.01 12.20
CA ASP A 185 2.60 -17.51 11.48
C ASP A 185 2.50 -16.82 10.11
N TYR A 186 3.43 -17.20 9.24
CA TYR A 186 3.54 -16.62 7.91
C TYR A 186 2.30 -16.88 7.05
N ALA A 187 1.54 -17.94 7.31
CA ALA A 187 0.31 -18.24 6.59
C ALA A 187 -0.79 -17.20 6.88
N ARG A 188 -1.05 -16.90 8.15
CA ARG A 188 -1.99 -15.84 8.54
C ARG A 188 -1.47 -14.45 8.18
N ALA A 189 -0.17 -14.19 8.37
CA ALA A 189 0.43 -12.93 7.96
C ALA A 189 0.23 -12.65 6.47
N LYS A 190 0.51 -13.65 5.62
CA LYS A 190 0.34 -13.57 4.16
C LYS A 190 -1.10 -13.24 3.76
N LYS A 191 -2.10 -13.78 4.45
CA LYS A 191 -3.52 -13.47 4.18
C LYS A 191 -3.81 -11.98 4.34
N TRP A 192 -3.35 -11.37 5.44
CA TRP A 192 -3.59 -9.95 5.72
C TRP A 192 -2.71 -9.03 4.88
N LEU A 193 -1.43 -9.38 4.71
CA LEU A 193 -0.51 -8.63 3.85
C LEU A 193 -0.98 -8.61 2.39
N ARG A 194 -1.57 -9.71 1.88
CA ARG A 194 -2.17 -9.75 0.55
C ARG A 194 -3.26 -8.71 0.38
N ARG A 195 -4.22 -8.67 1.32
CA ARG A 195 -5.31 -7.67 1.28
C ARG A 195 -4.76 -6.24 1.38
N ALA A 196 -3.74 -6.02 2.21
CA ALA A 196 -3.08 -4.72 2.31
C ALA A 196 -2.35 -4.33 1.02
N ALA A 197 -1.65 -5.26 0.36
CA ALA A 197 -0.98 -5.04 -0.91
C ALA A 197 -1.97 -4.74 -2.06
N GLU A 198 -3.10 -5.43 -2.08
CA GLU A 198 -4.19 -5.22 -3.03
C GLU A 198 -4.88 -3.86 -2.86
N ALA A 199 -4.88 -3.30 -1.64
CA ALA A 199 -5.39 -1.95 -1.41
C ALA A 199 -4.53 -0.85 -2.05
N GLY A 200 -3.27 -1.14 -2.40
CA GLY A 200 -2.40 -0.22 -3.15
C GLY A 200 -2.03 1.08 -2.43
N VAL A 201 -2.15 1.12 -1.10
CA VAL A 201 -1.91 2.35 -0.31
C VAL A 201 -0.43 2.56 -0.02
N ASP A 202 0.33 1.49 0.20
CA ASP A 202 1.78 1.54 0.47
C ASP A 202 2.44 0.25 -0.08
N PRO A 203 3.66 0.33 -0.65
CA PRO A 203 4.36 -0.80 -1.27
C PRO A 203 4.83 -1.89 -0.30
N GLN A 204 4.99 -1.59 1.00
CA GLN A 204 5.64 -2.46 1.98
C GLN A 204 4.96 -3.83 2.16
N PRO A 205 3.62 -3.96 2.18
CA PRO A 205 2.96 -5.26 2.21
C PRO A 205 3.30 -6.12 0.99
N ALA A 206 3.34 -5.52 -0.22
CA ALA A 206 3.70 -6.23 -1.44
C ALA A 206 5.17 -6.65 -1.44
N LEU A 207 6.09 -5.80 -0.95
CA LEU A 207 7.49 -6.16 -0.74
C LEU A 207 7.63 -7.35 0.21
N THR A 208 6.90 -7.33 1.32
CA THR A 208 6.94 -8.41 2.34
C THR A 208 6.40 -9.73 1.77
N LEU A 209 5.35 -9.69 0.95
CA LEU A 209 4.84 -10.87 0.23
C LEU A 209 5.86 -11.41 -0.77
N GLY A 210 6.53 -10.52 -1.51
CA GLY A 210 7.61 -10.90 -2.41
C GLY A 210 8.74 -11.61 -1.65
N ASP A 211 9.13 -11.06 -0.50
CA ASP A 211 10.13 -11.68 0.39
C ASP A 211 9.67 -13.05 0.91
N TYR A 212 8.37 -13.25 1.19
CA TYR A 212 7.85 -14.56 1.59
C TYR A 212 8.02 -15.62 0.50
N PHE A 213 7.73 -15.27 -0.76
CA PHE A 213 7.92 -16.19 -1.89
C PHE A 213 9.39 -16.38 -2.25
N PHE A 214 10.23 -15.34 -2.07
CA PHE A 214 11.65 -15.42 -2.31
C PHE A 214 12.37 -16.33 -1.32
N TYR A 215 12.04 -16.23 -0.02
CA TYR A 215 12.68 -17.01 1.05
C TYR A 215 11.92 -18.29 1.44
N GLY A 216 10.72 -18.53 0.89
CA GLY A 216 9.90 -19.70 1.24
C GLY A 216 9.28 -19.64 2.64
N LYS A 217 8.87 -18.45 3.11
CA LYS A 217 8.19 -18.27 4.39
C LYS A 217 6.69 -18.56 4.21
N SER A 218 6.22 -19.73 4.65
CA SER A 218 4.87 -20.34 4.50
C SER A 218 4.63 -21.26 3.30
N GLU A 219 5.43 -21.17 2.24
CA GLU A 219 5.30 -22.00 1.04
C GLU A 219 6.70 -22.29 0.47
N ALA A 220 6.80 -23.20 -0.49
CA ALA A 220 8.05 -23.41 -1.23
C ALA A 220 8.48 -22.13 -1.97
N ILE A 221 9.79 -21.98 -2.14
CA ILE A 221 10.40 -20.85 -2.86
C ILE A 221 9.79 -20.75 -4.26
N ASN A 222 9.36 -19.55 -4.63
CA ASN A 222 8.81 -19.25 -5.95
C ASN A 222 9.22 -17.85 -6.41
N TYR A 223 10.31 -17.78 -7.18
CA TYR A 223 10.85 -16.50 -7.65
C TYR A 223 9.92 -15.77 -8.62
N GLU A 224 9.08 -16.47 -9.37
CA GLU A 224 8.10 -15.84 -10.28
C GLU A 224 7.02 -15.07 -9.50
N LYS A 225 6.47 -15.69 -8.44
CA LYS A 225 5.55 -15.03 -7.52
C LYS A 225 6.24 -13.88 -6.78
N ALA A 226 7.51 -14.04 -6.39
CA ALA A 226 8.27 -12.95 -5.77
C ALA A 226 8.38 -11.73 -6.70
N ILE A 227 8.79 -11.94 -7.96
CA ILE A 227 8.87 -10.88 -8.98
C ILE A 227 7.51 -10.22 -9.20
N HIS A 228 6.43 -10.99 -9.25
CA HIS A 228 5.07 -10.45 -9.39
C HIS A 228 4.74 -9.44 -8.28
N TRP A 229 4.93 -9.82 -7.01
CA TRP A 229 4.64 -8.93 -5.88
C TRP A 229 5.59 -7.74 -5.80
N TYR A 230 6.88 -7.90 -6.12
CA TYR A 230 7.80 -6.76 -6.17
C TYR A 230 7.44 -5.77 -7.29
N ARG A 231 6.94 -6.25 -8.44
CA ARG A 231 6.42 -5.36 -9.50
C ARG A 231 5.18 -4.60 -9.06
N GLN A 232 4.28 -5.23 -8.31
CA GLN A 232 3.14 -4.53 -7.73
C GLN A 232 3.58 -3.45 -6.73
N ALA A 233 4.56 -3.75 -5.88
CA ALA A 233 5.16 -2.76 -4.99
C ALA A 233 5.76 -1.56 -5.75
N LEU A 234 6.50 -1.83 -6.83
CA LEU A 234 7.07 -0.80 -7.71
C LEU A 234 5.97 0.07 -8.32
N GLN A 235 4.87 -0.54 -8.77
CA GLN A 235 3.74 0.19 -9.34
C GLN A 235 3.09 1.11 -8.31
N THR A 236 2.79 0.62 -7.10
CA THR A 236 2.27 1.44 -6.00
C THR A 236 3.23 2.59 -5.67
N GLN A 237 4.54 2.33 -5.64
CA GLN A 237 5.54 3.35 -5.35
C GLN A 237 5.59 4.44 -6.42
N ARG A 238 5.46 4.07 -7.69
CA ARG A 238 5.37 5.02 -8.81
C ARG A 238 4.14 5.91 -8.72
N GLU A 239 3.00 5.33 -8.33
CA GLU A 239 1.76 6.07 -8.14
C GLU A 239 1.89 7.09 -7.00
N LEU A 240 2.49 6.68 -5.87
CA LEU A 240 2.72 7.55 -4.71
C LEU A 240 3.69 8.70 -5.01
N THR A 241 4.72 8.46 -5.83
CA THR A 241 5.78 9.43 -6.13
C THR A 241 5.59 10.14 -7.46
N ALA A 242 4.47 9.95 -8.16
CA ALA A 242 4.20 10.51 -9.49
C ALA A 242 4.31 12.03 -9.57
N ARG A 243 4.07 12.74 -8.45
CA ARG A 243 4.15 14.21 -8.36
C ARG A 243 5.45 14.72 -7.71
N GLY A 244 6.35 13.81 -7.31
CA GLY A 244 7.64 14.14 -6.73
C GLY A 244 8.67 14.56 -7.78
N THR A 245 9.83 15.02 -7.32
CA THR A 245 10.98 15.28 -8.17
C THR A 245 11.52 13.97 -8.77
N GLU A 246 12.28 14.08 -9.86
CA GLU A 246 12.89 12.91 -10.50
C GLU A 246 13.82 12.15 -9.53
N GLN A 247 14.59 12.87 -8.70
CA GLN A 247 15.46 12.26 -7.72
C GLN A 247 14.69 11.47 -6.66
N GLU A 248 13.57 12.02 -6.15
CA GLU A 248 12.72 11.33 -5.18
C GLU A 248 12.09 10.07 -5.78
N ARG A 249 11.64 10.13 -7.03
CA ARG A 249 11.10 8.97 -7.75
C ARG A 249 12.15 7.87 -7.91
N LEU A 250 13.34 8.19 -8.38
CA LEU A 250 14.41 7.21 -8.56
C LEU A 250 14.81 6.55 -7.23
N ALA A 251 14.95 7.35 -6.17
CA ALA A 251 15.27 6.84 -4.83
C ALA A 251 14.16 5.93 -4.29
N ALA A 252 12.91 6.28 -4.56
CA ALA A 252 11.75 5.49 -4.19
C ALA A 252 11.68 4.14 -4.91
N GLU A 253 12.04 4.09 -6.20
CA GLU A 253 11.98 2.88 -7.03
C GLU A 253 13.13 1.89 -6.77
N ASP A 254 14.24 2.35 -6.18
CA ASP A 254 15.46 1.55 -5.97
C ASP A 254 15.19 0.25 -5.20
N VAL A 255 14.45 0.33 -4.11
CA VAL A 255 14.18 -0.83 -3.23
C VAL A 255 13.35 -1.92 -3.93
N PRO A 256 12.20 -1.64 -4.57
CA PRO A 256 11.50 -2.63 -5.37
C PRO A 256 12.34 -3.17 -6.55
N MET A 257 13.07 -2.31 -7.26
CA MET A 257 13.89 -2.70 -8.41
C MET A 257 15.02 -3.67 -8.02
N ALA A 258 15.74 -3.38 -6.94
CA ALA A 258 16.80 -4.25 -6.44
C ALA A 258 16.28 -5.65 -6.08
N ARG A 259 15.09 -5.75 -5.48
CA ARG A 259 14.44 -7.02 -5.15
C ARG A 259 13.97 -7.78 -6.40
N ILE A 260 13.44 -7.07 -7.41
CA ILE A 260 13.10 -7.65 -8.71
C ILE A 260 14.35 -8.27 -9.35
N ASP A 261 15.45 -7.52 -9.42
CA ASP A 261 16.71 -7.97 -10.02
C ASP A 261 17.28 -9.18 -9.28
N MET A 262 17.25 -9.16 -7.94
CA MET A 262 17.66 -10.29 -7.11
C MET A 262 16.85 -11.55 -7.43
N ALA A 263 15.52 -11.43 -7.50
CA ALA A 263 14.63 -12.55 -7.82
C ALA A 263 14.81 -13.06 -9.25
N MET A 264 15.03 -12.18 -10.24
CA MET A 264 15.32 -12.58 -11.61
C MET A 264 16.64 -13.37 -11.72
N ARG A 265 17.70 -12.94 -11.02
CA ARG A 265 18.98 -13.66 -11.00
C ARG A 265 18.83 -15.07 -10.42
N GLN A 266 18.08 -15.21 -9.33
CA GLN A 266 17.82 -16.53 -8.73
C GLN A 266 16.96 -17.41 -9.64
N LEU A 267 15.95 -16.84 -10.29
CA LEU A 267 15.13 -17.55 -11.28
C LEU A 267 15.99 -18.06 -12.43
N GLN A 268 16.86 -17.22 -12.99
CA GLN A 268 17.79 -17.62 -14.05
C GLN A 268 18.72 -18.75 -13.58
N LYS A 269 19.29 -18.63 -12.38
CA LYS A 269 20.15 -19.66 -11.80
C LYS A 269 19.40 -20.98 -11.61
N SER A 270 18.16 -20.95 -11.13
CA SER A 270 17.32 -22.14 -10.94
C SER A 270 16.96 -22.84 -12.25
N ARG A 271 16.97 -22.10 -13.36
CA ARG A 271 16.71 -22.63 -14.71
C ARG A 271 17.98 -23.10 -15.41
N MET A 272 19.18 -22.82 -14.88
CA MET A 272 20.42 -23.28 -15.51
C MET A 272 20.60 -24.78 -15.33
N GLN A 273 20.77 -25.49 -16.44
CA GLN A 273 21.12 -26.91 -16.44
C GLN A 273 22.62 -27.08 -16.13
N PRO A 274 23.03 -28.24 -15.56
CA PRO A 274 24.45 -28.53 -15.36
C PRO A 274 25.23 -28.40 -16.68
N PRO A 275 26.49 -27.96 -16.64
CA PRO A 275 27.27 -27.79 -17.86
C PRO A 275 27.42 -29.12 -18.59
N MET A 276 27.19 -29.11 -19.90
CA MET A 276 27.30 -30.28 -20.75
C MET A 276 28.55 -30.18 -21.62
N THR A 277 29.25 -31.29 -21.83
CA THR A 277 30.34 -31.37 -22.79
C THR A 277 29.82 -31.95 -24.10
N LEU A 278 30.00 -31.21 -25.19
CA LEU A 278 29.69 -31.66 -26.55
C LEU A 278 30.98 -31.97 -27.27
N THR A 279 31.20 -33.25 -27.59
CA THR A 279 32.34 -33.65 -28.40
C THR A 279 32.01 -33.42 -29.88
N TYR A 280 32.93 -32.81 -30.61
CA TYR A 280 32.77 -32.54 -32.03
C TYR A 280 33.99 -32.97 -32.84
N ARG A 281 33.80 -33.26 -34.13
CA ARG A 281 34.87 -33.57 -35.09
C ARG A 281 34.69 -32.78 -36.37
N LEU A 282 35.80 -32.45 -37.02
CA LEU A 282 35.83 -31.72 -38.28
C LEU A 282 36.21 -32.68 -39.42
N VAL A 283 35.46 -32.64 -40.52
CA VAL A 283 35.78 -33.40 -41.73
C VAL A 283 35.85 -32.44 -42.91
N GLY A 284 37.02 -32.36 -43.55
CA GLY A 284 37.24 -31.49 -44.69
C GLY A 284 38.69 -31.05 -44.79
N ASN A 285 38.91 -29.86 -45.33
CA ASN A 285 40.21 -29.23 -45.46
C ASN A 285 40.21 -27.86 -44.75
N ALA A 286 41.36 -27.17 -44.79
CA ALA A 286 41.56 -25.88 -44.11
C ALA A 286 40.57 -24.78 -44.55
N ASN A 287 40.04 -24.87 -45.78
CA ASN A 287 39.17 -23.85 -46.36
C ASN A 287 37.69 -24.28 -46.39
N SER A 288 37.38 -25.53 -46.07
CA SER A 288 36.01 -26.06 -46.07
C SER A 288 35.92 -27.27 -45.17
N SER A 289 35.17 -27.14 -44.08
CA SER A 289 35.00 -28.18 -43.06
C SER A 289 33.53 -28.39 -42.73
N LYS A 290 33.13 -29.66 -42.68
CA LYS A 290 31.84 -30.11 -42.12
C LYS A 290 32.04 -30.45 -40.66
N ILE A 291 31.12 -30.01 -39.82
CA ILE A 291 31.21 -30.13 -38.36
C ILE A 291 30.23 -31.22 -37.93
N PHE A 292 30.70 -32.20 -37.18
CA PHE A 292 29.89 -33.31 -36.66
C PHE A 292 29.97 -33.36 -35.15
N THR A 293 28.92 -33.86 -34.50
CA THR A 293 28.84 -34.02 -33.05
C THR A 293 28.38 -35.44 -32.69
N GLU A 294 28.77 -35.95 -31.52
CA GLU A 294 28.46 -37.34 -31.12
C GLU A 294 26.96 -37.60 -30.93
N ASP A 295 26.22 -36.56 -30.52
CA ASP A 295 24.78 -36.57 -30.30
C ASP A 295 23.95 -36.50 -31.59
N ARG A 296 24.59 -36.29 -32.75
CA ARG A 296 23.95 -36.23 -34.08
C ARG A 296 24.68 -37.13 -35.09
N PRO A 297 24.56 -38.46 -34.98
CA PRO A 297 25.28 -39.39 -35.86
C PRO A 297 24.79 -39.36 -37.33
N GLU A 298 23.58 -38.89 -37.59
CA GLU A 298 22.93 -38.91 -38.90
C GLU A 298 23.53 -37.94 -39.94
N GLY A 299 24.29 -36.93 -39.50
CA GLY A 299 24.84 -35.93 -40.41
C GLY A 299 25.60 -34.79 -39.72
N PRO A 300 26.20 -33.86 -40.50
CA PRO A 300 26.85 -32.70 -39.93
C PRO A 300 25.84 -31.78 -39.24
N ILE A 301 26.29 -31.02 -38.25
CA ILE A 301 25.51 -29.93 -37.65
C ILE A 301 25.60 -28.63 -38.47
N GLY A 302 26.59 -28.56 -39.35
CA GLY A 302 26.82 -27.39 -40.19
C GLY A 302 28.13 -27.49 -40.97
N THR A 303 28.36 -26.47 -41.77
CA THR A 303 29.53 -26.32 -42.62
C THR A 303 30.15 -24.95 -42.43
N ILE A 304 31.46 -24.89 -42.49
CA ILE A 304 32.20 -23.64 -42.53
C ILE A 304 33.16 -23.65 -43.71
N SER A 305 33.15 -22.58 -44.50
CA SER A 305 33.98 -22.45 -45.69
C SER A 305 34.54 -21.04 -45.82
N SER A 306 35.79 -20.94 -46.26
CA SER A 306 36.46 -19.68 -46.59
C SER A 306 36.65 -19.58 -48.10
N ALA A 307 36.14 -18.50 -48.70
CA ALA A 307 36.33 -18.18 -50.11
C ALA A 307 36.72 -16.70 -50.24
N ASN A 308 37.82 -16.41 -50.93
CA ASN A 308 38.30 -15.04 -51.18
C ASN A 308 38.47 -14.18 -49.92
N GLY A 309 38.82 -14.79 -48.78
CA GLY A 309 39.00 -14.10 -47.50
C GLY A 309 37.72 -13.92 -46.67
N GLU A 310 36.56 -14.31 -47.21
CA GLU A 310 35.28 -14.28 -46.48
C GLU A 310 34.95 -15.67 -45.93
N VAL A 311 34.82 -15.79 -44.61
CA VAL A 311 34.41 -17.03 -43.95
C VAL A 311 32.91 -17.06 -43.82
N THR A 312 32.27 -18.08 -44.39
CA THR A 312 30.85 -18.32 -44.23
C THR A 312 30.63 -19.58 -43.40
N ALA A 313 29.81 -19.46 -42.35
CA ALA A 313 29.32 -20.60 -41.59
C ALA A 313 27.82 -20.78 -41.82
N GLN A 314 27.40 -22.03 -41.97
CA GLN A 314 26.02 -22.41 -42.25
C GLN A 314 25.64 -23.59 -41.37
N ILE A 315 24.50 -23.49 -40.70
CA ILE A 315 23.90 -24.58 -39.93
C ILE A 315 23.15 -25.50 -40.88
N ASP A 316 23.18 -26.81 -40.62
CA ASP A 316 22.44 -27.77 -41.42
C ASP A 316 20.94 -27.38 -41.44
N PRO A 317 20.32 -27.19 -42.63
CA PRO A 317 18.92 -26.81 -42.76
C PRO A 317 17.94 -27.78 -42.07
N ALA A 318 18.33 -29.03 -41.80
CA ALA A 318 17.54 -30.00 -41.07
C ALA A 318 17.50 -29.74 -39.55
N ILE A 319 18.25 -28.78 -39.02
CA ILE A 319 18.21 -28.37 -37.61
C ILE A 319 17.18 -27.26 -37.44
N SER A 320 16.19 -27.49 -36.57
CA SER A 320 15.27 -26.45 -36.13
C SER A 320 16.01 -25.47 -35.22
N LEU A 321 16.18 -24.22 -35.68
CA LEU A 321 16.94 -23.21 -34.95
C LEU A 321 16.16 -22.67 -33.75
N ALA A 322 16.84 -22.46 -32.62
CA ALA A 322 16.26 -21.70 -31.51
C ALA A 322 15.83 -20.30 -31.96
N LEU A 323 14.74 -19.78 -31.40
CA LEU A 323 14.21 -18.43 -31.66
C LEU A 323 15.27 -17.31 -31.52
N SER A 324 16.31 -17.53 -30.72
CA SER A 324 17.43 -16.59 -30.52
C SER A 324 18.45 -16.56 -31.68
N ILE A 325 18.33 -17.45 -32.68
CA ILE A 325 19.25 -17.57 -33.81
C ILE A 325 18.48 -17.19 -35.07
N PRO A 326 18.57 -15.93 -35.52
CA PRO A 326 17.67 -15.40 -36.55
C PRO A 326 18.03 -15.86 -37.97
N VAL A 327 19.21 -16.45 -38.18
CA VAL A 327 19.72 -16.85 -39.50
C VAL A 327 20.39 -18.21 -39.44
N ASN A 328 20.23 -19.01 -40.49
CA ASN A 328 20.89 -20.30 -40.66
C ASN A 328 22.27 -20.19 -41.34
N ARG A 329 22.66 -18.99 -41.79
CA ARG A 329 23.93 -18.70 -42.44
C ARG A 329 24.43 -17.32 -42.00
N LYS A 330 25.72 -17.20 -41.68
CA LYS A 330 26.35 -15.95 -41.26
C LYS A 330 27.82 -15.91 -41.70
N THR A 331 28.35 -14.72 -41.92
CA THR A 331 29.76 -14.49 -42.26
C THR A 331 30.58 -14.05 -41.06
N PHE A 332 31.87 -14.39 -41.05
CA PHE A 332 32.82 -14.21 -39.94
C PHE A 332 34.19 -13.78 -40.45
N GLU A 333 35.02 -13.24 -39.55
CA GLU A 333 36.39 -12.84 -39.87
C GLU A 333 37.37 -14.03 -39.83
N SER A 334 37.02 -15.10 -39.10
CA SER A 334 37.88 -16.28 -38.95
C SER A 334 37.12 -17.61 -38.95
N MET A 335 37.82 -18.68 -39.33
CA MET A 335 37.29 -20.06 -39.25
C MET A 335 36.94 -20.46 -37.81
N SER A 336 37.68 -19.96 -36.81
CA SER A 336 37.41 -20.24 -35.40
C SER A 336 36.11 -19.60 -34.92
N GLU A 337 35.83 -18.36 -35.31
CA GLU A 337 34.58 -17.67 -34.94
C GLU A 337 33.37 -18.31 -35.60
N GLY A 338 33.49 -18.67 -36.89
CA GLY A 338 32.41 -19.38 -37.58
C GLY A 338 32.16 -20.76 -36.96
N LEU A 339 33.21 -21.47 -36.54
CA LEU A 339 33.09 -22.77 -35.86
C LEU A 339 32.41 -22.63 -34.49
N ASP A 340 32.85 -21.68 -33.67
CA ASP A 340 32.25 -21.39 -32.37
C ASP A 340 30.77 -21.00 -32.53
N TRP A 341 30.46 -20.18 -33.53
CA TRP A 341 29.07 -19.83 -33.83
C TRP A 341 28.22 -21.04 -34.22
N VAL A 342 28.71 -21.95 -35.08
CA VAL A 342 27.95 -23.17 -35.44
C VAL A 342 27.74 -24.05 -34.21
N LEU A 343 28.77 -24.27 -33.41
CA LEU A 343 28.72 -25.11 -32.21
C LEU A 343 27.75 -24.53 -31.17
N GLN A 344 27.85 -23.23 -30.86
CA GLN A 344 26.93 -22.56 -29.93
C GLN A 344 25.50 -22.52 -30.46
N SER A 345 25.33 -22.28 -31.76
CA SER A 345 24.00 -22.20 -32.38
C SER A 345 23.31 -23.56 -32.36
N TYR A 346 24.03 -24.64 -32.68
CA TYR A 346 23.54 -26.00 -32.54
C TYR A 346 23.20 -26.31 -31.09
N ALA A 347 24.12 -26.09 -30.16
CA ALA A 347 23.93 -26.41 -28.74
C ALA A 347 22.72 -25.68 -28.13
N ARG A 348 22.52 -24.40 -28.46
CA ARG A 348 21.34 -23.62 -28.04
C ARG A 348 20.05 -24.11 -28.68
N SER A 349 20.10 -24.57 -29.92
CA SER A 349 18.94 -25.11 -30.64
C SER A 349 18.52 -26.48 -30.10
N SER A 350 19.49 -27.33 -29.76
CA SER A 350 19.23 -28.70 -29.32
C SER A 350 18.92 -28.83 -27.84
N TYR A 351 19.53 -28.04 -26.95
CA TYR A 351 19.31 -28.16 -25.50
C TYR A 351 18.89 -26.87 -24.79
N GLY A 352 18.65 -25.80 -25.54
CA GLY A 352 18.17 -24.53 -25.01
C GLY A 352 19.27 -23.57 -24.53
N SER A 353 18.86 -22.34 -24.24
CA SER A 353 19.78 -21.22 -23.97
C SER A 353 20.30 -21.16 -22.52
N TYR A 354 19.83 -22.04 -21.64
CA TYR A 354 20.15 -22.03 -20.20
C TYR A 354 21.18 -23.10 -19.80
N THR A 355 21.76 -23.81 -20.76
CA THR A 355 22.78 -24.82 -20.56
C THR A 355 24.14 -24.25 -20.96
N ARG A 356 25.14 -24.33 -20.07
CA ARG A 356 26.51 -23.97 -20.42
C ARG A 356 27.17 -25.14 -21.13
N PHE A 357 27.82 -24.90 -22.26
CA PHE A 357 28.48 -25.94 -23.03
C PHE A 357 29.99 -25.82 -23.00
N TYR A 358 30.66 -26.96 -22.97
CA TYR A 358 32.08 -27.10 -23.26
C TYR A 358 32.24 -27.90 -24.55
N PHE A 359 32.92 -27.34 -25.54
CA PHE A 359 33.16 -28.03 -26.81
C PHE A 359 34.52 -28.72 -26.78
N LYS A 360 34.53 -30.04 -26.95
CA LYS A 360 35.74 -30.85 -26.96
C LYS A 360 35.98 -31.40 -28.36
N LEU A 361 37.12 -31.06 -28.96
CA LEU A 361 37.51 -31.63 -30.24
C LEU A 361 37.87 -33.12 -30.03
N SER A 362 37.18 -34.02 -30.74
CA SER A 362 37.58 -35.42 -30.84
C SER A 362 38.91 -35.50 -31.59
N ARG A 363 39.87 -36.20 -31.02
CA ARG A 363 41.13 -36.52 -31.69
C ARG A 363 40.93 -37.54 -32.80
#